data_AF-A0A7W1I5Q6-F1
#
_entry.id   AF-A0A7W1I5Q6-F1
#
_cell.length_a   1.000
_cell.length_b   1.000
_cell.length_c   1.000
_cell.angle_alpha   90.00
_cell.angle_beta   90.00
_cell.angle_gamma   90.00
#
_symmetry.space_group_name_H-M   'P 1'
#
loop_
_entity.id
_entity.type
_entity.pdbx_description
1 polymer ?
#
loop_
_entity_poly.entity_id
_entity_poly.type
_entity_poly.pdbx_seq_one_letter_code
_entity_poly.pdbx_strand_id
1 'polypeptide(L)'
;MMAISPGPEPAFVWKSYSRFVELYPVRTGWLVLWGRYEELGAKTWLNGSRIYPDFAGARRRIADAVMELTRRPALADEALILLSRAALPDHHPETIPPAL
;
A
#
# COMPACT_ATOMS: atom_id res chain seq x y z
N MET A 1 -5.99 3.68 -18.97
CA MET A 1 -5.88 3.11 -17.61
C MET A 1 -4.45 2.59 -17.47
N MET A 2 -3.60 3.28 -16.69
CA MET A 2 -2.18 2.92 -16.56
C MET A 2 -2.02 1.73 -15.62
N ALA A 3 -1.49 0.63 -16.15
CA ALA A 3 -0.98 -0.47 -15.33
C ALA A 3 0.34 0.00 -14.71
N ILE A 4 0.31 0.34 -13.43
CA ILE A 4 1.53 0.44 -12.64
C ILE A 4 1.89 -1.01 -12.33
N SER A 5 2.99 -1.52 -12.90
CA SER A 5 3.58 -2.80 -12.47
C SER A 5 4.50 -2.51 -11.30
N PRO A 6 4.06 -2.69 -10.04
CA PRO A 6 5.00 -2.73 -8.92
C PRO A 6 5.98 -3.91 -9.13
N GLY A 7 7.12 -3.90 -8.43
CA GLY A 7 8.03 -5.06 -8.41
C GLY A 7 7.32 -6.37 -8.02
N PRO A 8 7.98 -7.54 -8.16
CA PRO A 8 7.30 -8.83 -8.16
C PRO A 8 6.52 -9.14 -6.87
N GLU A 9 6.92 -8.60 -5.71
CA GLU A 9 6.23 -8.84 -4.44
C GLU A 9 6.10 -7.57 -3.56
N PRO A 10 4.95 -7.38 -2.88
CA PRO A 10 4.76 -6.31 -1.90
C PRO A 10 5.61 -6.56 -0.64
N ALA A 11 6.21 -5.49 -0.10
CA ALA A 11 6.89 -5.53 1.19
C ALA A 11 5.92 -5.72 2.36
N PHE A 12 4.65 -5.32 2.19
CA PHE A 12 3.60 -5.59 3.15
C PHE A 12 2.24 -5.71 2.47
N VAL A 13 1.42 -6.62 3.00
CA VAL A 13 0.06 -6.86 2.52
C VAL A 13 -0.87 -6.94 3.72
N TRP A 14 -1.87 -6.07 3.75
CA TRP A 14 -3.04 -6.22 4.60
C TRP A 14 -4.21 -6.71 3.75
N LYS A 15 -4.93 -7.72 4.23
CA LYS A 15 -6.11 -8.31 3.55
C LYS A 15 -7.25 -8.53 4.54
N SER A 16 -8.47 -8.23 4.11
CA SER A 16 -9.69 -8.52 4.88
C SER A 16 -10.85 -8.84 3.94
N TYR A 17 -11.26 -10.12 3.92
CA TYR A 17 -12.20 -10.66 2.95
C TYR A 17 -11.73 -10.36 1.52
N SER A 18 -12.50 -9.57 0.76
CA SER A 18 -12.16 -9.14 -0.58
C SER A 18 -11.29 -7.89 -0.63
N ARG A 19 -10.96 -7.23 0.49
CA ARG A 19 -10.25 -5.94 0.48
C ARG A 19 -8.76 -6.13 0.70
N PHE A 20 -7.95 -5.25 0.11
CA PHE A 20 -6.51 -5.26 0.30
C PHE A 20 -5.92 -3.85 0.39
N VAL A 21 -4.79 -3.77 1.09
CA VAL A 21 -3.84 -2.67 1.05
C VAL A 21 -2.46 -3.27 0.92
N GLU A 22 -1.70 -2.83 -0.08
CA GLU A 22 -0.36 -3.31 -0.38
C GLU A 22 0.63 -2.16 -0.32
N LEU A 23 1.83 -2.46 0.16
CA LEU A 23 2.94 -1.53 0.25
C LEU A 23 4.11 -2.09 -0.56
N TYR A 24 4.63 -1.27 -1.47
CA TYR A 24 5.78 -1.61 -2.29
C TYR A 24 6.89 -0.58 -2.11
N PRO A 25 8.15 -1.01 -1.95
CA PRO A 25 9.29 -0.13 -2.15
C PRO A 25 9.40 0.17 -3.65
N VAL A 26 9.47 1.45 -4.00
CA VAL A 26 9.70 1.91 -5.37
C VAL A 26 10.85 2.91 -5.36
N ARG A 27 11.48 3.15 -6.51
CA ARG A 27 12.66 4.00 -6.61
C ARG A 27 12.51 5.37 -5.91
N THR A 28 11.33 5.97 -5.99
CA THR A 28 11.01 7.30 -5.45
C THR A 28 10.39 7.30 -4.05
N GLY A 29 10.22 6.14 -3.41
CA GLY A 29 9.56 6.05 -2.12
C GLY A 29 8.72 4.79 -1.92
N TRP A 30 7.62 4.95 -1.21
CA TRP A 30 6.71 3.88 -0.83
C TRP A 30 5.40 4.00 -1.60
N LEU A 31 5.15 3.06 -2.50
CA LEU A 31 3.89 2.96 -3.21
C LEU A 31 2.88 2.22 -2.34
N VAL A 32 1.77 2.88 -2.03
CA VAL A 32 0.60 2.27 -1.39
C VAL A 32 -0.48 2.04 -2.43
N LEU A 33 -0.92 0.80 -2.57
CA LEU A 33 -2.08 0.40 -3.39
C LEU A 33 -3.20 -0.06 -2.49
N TRP A 34 -4.45 0.25 -2.82
CA TRP A 34 -5.59 -0.28 -2.07
C TRP A 34 -6.80 -0.50 -2.96
N GLY A 35 -7.58 -1.51 -2.61
CA GLY A 35 -8.72 -1.89 -3.43
C GLY A 35 -9.42 -3.13 -2.92
N ARG A 36 -10.04 -3.83 -3.87
CA ARG A 36 -10.73 -5.09 -3.62
C ARG A 36 -10.51 -6.10 -4.73
N TYR A 37 -10.50 -7.36 -4.36
CA TYR A 37 -10.64 -8.49 -5.25
C TYR A 37 -12.12 -8.72 -5.56
N GLU A 38 -12.41 -9.02 -6.82
CA GLU A 38 -13.71 -9.44 -7.32
C GLU A 38 -13.58 -10.86 -7.90
N GLU A 39 -14.72 -11.52 -8.16
CA GLU A 39 -14.76 -12.85 -8.77
C GLU A 39 -13.85 -13.88 -8.07
N LEU A 40 -13.99 -14.00 -6.75
CA LEU A 40 -13.20 -14.93 -5.92
C LEU A 40 -11.66 -14.75 -6.03
N GLY A 41 -11.19 -13.55 -6.37
CA GLY A 41 -9.77 -13.26 -6.55
C GLY A 41 -9.30 -13.24 -8.00
N ALA A 42 -10.16 -13.57 -8.97
CA ALA A 42 -9.79 -13.55 -10.39
C ALA A 42 -9.59 -12.13 -10.94
N LYS A 43 -10.21 -11.12 -10.32
CA LYS A 43 -10.08 -9.72 -10.73
C LYS A 43 -9.64 -8.84 -9.56
N THR A 44 -8.79 -7.87 -9.86
CA THR A 44 -8.36 -6.85 -8.91
C THR A 44 -8.91 -5.50 -9.34
N TRP A 45 -9.68 -4.88 -8.45
CA TRP A 45 -10.18 -3.52 -8.61
C TRP A 45 -9.39 -2.57 -7.71
N LEU A 46 -8.63 -1.65 -8.31
CA LEU A 46 -7.91 -0.63 -7.58
C LEU A 46 -8.82 0.56 -7.27
N ASN A 47 -8.99 0.85 -5.98
CA ASN A 47 -9.66 2.06 -5.51
C ASN A 47 -8.72 3.26 -5.53
N GLY A 48 -7.42 3.03 -5.38
CA GLY A 48 -6.42 4.06 -5.57
C GLY A 48 -4.98 3.58 -5.39
N SER A 49 -4.07 4.48 -5.73
CA SER A 49 -2.63 4.32 -5.57
C SER A 49 -1.97 5.66 -5.26
N ARG A 50 -0.91 5.67 -4.46
CA ARG A 50 -0.09 6.87 -4.22
C ARG A 50 1.31 6.49 -3.74
N ILE A 51 2.31 7.23 -4.21
CA ILE A 51 3.70 7.16 -3.74
C ILE A 51 3.91 8.19 -2.64
N TYR A 52 4.58 7.77 -1.56
CA TYR A 52 5.01 8.62 -0.45
C TYR A 52 6.53 8.66 -0.38
N PRO A 53 7.14 9.84 -0.21
CA PRO A 53 8.60 9.97 -0.17
C PRO A 53 9.23 9.35 1.08
N ASP A 54 8.44 9.10 2.14
CA ASP A 54 8.91 8.50 3.38
C ASP A 54 7.93 7.46 3.92
N PHE A 55 8.43 6.61 4.83
CA PHE A 55 7.65 5.53 5.41
C PHE A 55 6.54 6.04 6.35
N ALA A 56 6.72 7.20 6.99
CA ALA A 56 5.71 7.74 7.89
C ALA A 56 4.43 8.15 7.14
N GLY A 57 4.57 8.74 5.96
CA GLY A 57 3.49 9.06 5.03
C GLY A 57 2.78 7.82 4.52
N ALA A 58 3.54 6.80 4.12
CA ALA A 58 2.98 5.51 3.68
C ALA A 58 2.22 4.81 4.81
N ARG A 59 2.77 4.79 6.02
CA ARG A 59 2.12 4.25 7.23
C ARG A 59 0.78 4.92 7.49
N ARG A 60 0.73 6.26 7.46
CA ARG A 60 -0.54 7.00 7.62
C ARG A 60 -1.53 6.61 6.52
N ARG A 61 -1.07 6.54 5.26
CA ARG A 61 -1.94 6.17 4.15
C ARG A 61 -2.51 4.77 4.27
N ILE A 62 -1.74 3.80 4.76
CA ILE A 62 -2.24 2.44 5.00
C ILE A 62 -3.44 2.47 5.94
N ALA A 63 -3.34 3.19 7.06
CA ALA A 63 -4.46 3.34 8.00
C ALA A 63 -5.68 4.02 7.35
N ASP A 64 -5.45 5.10 6.60
CA ASP A 64 -6.52 5.83 5.89
C ASP A 64 -7.20 4.92 4.84
N ALA A 65 -6.43 4.14 4.08
CA ALA A 65 -6.96 3.22 3.08
C ALA A 65 -7.80 2.10 3.70
N VAL A 66 -7.37 1.53 4.82
CA VAL A 66 -8.17 0.56 5.59
C VAL A 66 -9.46 1.21 6.09
N MET A 67 -9.37 2.44 6.60
CA MET A 67 -10.55 3.22 7.03
C MET A 67 -11.52 3.49 5.88
N GLU A 68 -11.03 3.86 4.70
CA GLU A 68 -11.85 4.09 3.51
C GLU A 68 -12.57 2.82 3.06
N LEU A 69 -11.86 1.68 3.04
CA LEU A 69 -12.39 0.40 2.56
C LEU A 69 -13.35 -0.28 3.55
N THR A 70 -13.21 0.00 4.85
CA THR A 70 -13.92 -0.76 5.89
C THR A 70 -14.83 0.08 6.77
N ARG A 71 -14.57 1.39 6.89
CA ARG A 71 -15.16 2.28 7.89
C ARG A 71 -15.01 1.77 9.34
N ARG A 72 -13.97 0.97 9.61
CA ARG A 72 -13.73 0.33 10.93
C ARG A 72 -12.36 0.72 11.50
N PRO A 73 -12.31 1.60 12.52
CA PRO A 73 -11.06 2.02 13.16
C PRO A 73 -10.20 0.86 13.67
N ALA A 74 -10.82 -0.15 14.28
CA ALA A 74 -10.10 -1.30 14.82
C ALA A 74 -9.28 -2.06 13.77
N LEU A 75 -9.75 -2.12 12.51
CA LEU A 75 -9.02 -2.77 11.43
C LEU A 75 -7.82 -1.95 10.95
N ALA A 76 -7.91 -0.61 11.06
CA ALA A 76 -6.79 0.26 10.75
C ALA A 76 -5.68 0.12 11.81
N ASP A 77 -6.05 0.06 13.10
CA ASP A 77 -5.09 -0.21 14.18
C ASP A 77 -4.43 -1.59 14.02
N GLU A 78 -5.22 -2.62 13.70
CA GLU A 78 -4.70 -3.96 13.39
C GLU A 78 -3.69 -3.91 12.23
N ALA A 79 -4.03 -3.23 11.13
CA ALA A 79 -3.13 -3.10 10.00
C ALA A 79 -1.81 -2.41 10.38
N LEU A 80 -1.84 -1.39 11.23
CA LEU A 80 -0.64 -0.71 11.72
C LEU A 80 0.20 -1.60 12.65
N ILE A 81 -0.44 -2.42 13.47
CA ILE A 81 0.24 -3.41 14.32
C ILE A 81 0.94 -4.45 13.43
N LEU A 82 0.23 -5.00 12.44
CA LEU A 82 0.80 -5.96 11.48
C LEU A 82 1.97 -5.34 10.70
N LEU A 83 1.82 -4.10 10.24
CA LEU A 83 2.88 -3.36 9.56
C LEU A 83 4.10 -3.17 10.45
N SER A 84 3.91 -2.82 11.73
CA SER A 84 5.04 -2.64 12.67
C SER A 84 5.81 -3.93 12.96
N ARG A 85 5.18 -5.08 12.75
CA ARG A 85 5.78 -6.41 12.91
C ARG A 85 6.36 -6.96 11.61
N ALA A 86 6.07 -6.32 10.48
CA ALA A 86 6.57 -6.74 9.19
C ALA A 86 8.08 -6.47 9.11
N ALA A 87 8.84 -7.46 8.65
CA ALA A 87 10.25 -7.28 8.32
C ALA A 87 10.35 -6.54 6.98
N LEU A 88 10.21 -5.21 7.02
CA LEU A 88 10.30 -4.38 5.83
C LEU A 88 11.74 -4.32 5.31
N PRO A 89 11.94 -4.25 3.98
CA PRO A 89 13.27 -4.08 3.42
C PRO A 89 13.84 -2.73 3.82
N ASP A 90 15.16 -2.68 3.98
CA ASP A 90 15.86 -1.41 4.10
C ASP A 90 15.73 -0.65 2.77
N HIS A 91 15.01 0.47 2.81
CA HIS A 91 14.61 1.20 1.61
C HIS A 91 14.94 2.68 1.76
N HIS A 92 15.82 3.16 0.89
CA HIS A 92 16.23 4.54 0.78
C HIS A 92 15.72 5.13 -0.54
N PRO A 93 14.68 5.99 -0.50
CA PRO A 93 14.14 6.63 -1.69
C PRO A 93 15.18 7.49 -2.39
N GLU A 94 15.30 7.34 -3.70
CA GLU A 94 16.18 8.20 -4.50
C GLU A 94 15.51 9.57 -4.73
N THR A 95 16.26 10.64 -4.48
CA THR A 95 15.83 11.97 -4.90
C THR A 95 16.02 12.08 -6.41
N ILE A 96 14.92 12.09 -7.17
CA ILE A 96 14.97 12.31 -8.61
C ILE A 96 14.98 13.82 -8.88
N PRO A 97 15.96 14.36 -9.65
CA PRO A 97 15.96 15.75 -10.05
C PRO A 97 14.67 16.12 -10.80
N PRO A 98 14.14 17.35 -10.66
CA PRO A 98 13.02 17.80 -11.49
C PRO A 98 13.40 17.67 -12.96
N ALA A 99 12.45 17.20 -13.78
CA ALA A 99 12.65 17.12 -15.22
C ALA A 99 13.03 18.51 -15.78
N LEU A 100 14.10 18.54 -16.58
CA LEU A 100 14.59 19.74 -17.27
C LEU A 100 13.56 20.27 -18.28
#